data_AF-A0A5P0JHU9-F1
#
_entry.id   AF-A0A5P0JHU9-F1
#
_cell.length_a   1.000
_cell.length_b   1.000
_cell.length_c   1.000
_cell.angle_alpha   90.00
_cell.angle_beta   90.00
_cell.angle_gamma   90.00
#
_symmetry.space_group_name_H-M   'P 1'
#
loop_
_entity.id
_entity.type
_entity.pdbx_description
1 polymer ?
#
loop_
_entity_poly.entity_id
_entity_poly.type
_entity_poly.pdbx_seq_one_letter_code
_entity_poly.pdbx_strand_id
1 'polypeptide(L)'
;LMLGPMVAACGGYIPMISGRGLGHTGGTLDKLESIPGFDIFPDDNRFREIIKDVGVAIIGQTSSLAPADKRFYATRDITATVDSIPLITASILAKKLAEGLDALVMDVKVGSGAFMPTYELSEALAEAIVGVANGAGVRTTALLTDMNQVLASSAGNAVEVREAVQFLTGEYRNPRLFDVTMALCVEMLTSGKLAKDDAEARAKLQAVLDNGKAAEVFGRMVAAQKGPTDFVE
;
A
#
# COMPACT_ATOMS: atom_id res chain seq x y z
N LEU A 1 4.92 4.00 -0.26
CA LEU A 1 5.03 5.02 -1.32
C LEU A 1 5.79 4.50 -2.54
N MET A 2 6.83 3.69 -2.37
CA MET A 2 7.67 3.15 -3.46
C MET A 2 7.03 1.96 -4.20
N LEU A 3 6.33 1.08 -3.45
CA LEU A 3 5.72 -0.15 -3.98
C LEU A 3 4.79 0.08 -5.18
N GLY A 4 3.88 1.06 -5.11
CA GLY A 4 2.94 1.36 -6.19
C GLY A 4 3.66 1.68 -7.51
N PRO A 5 4.56 2.68 -7.53
CA PRO A 5 5.40 2.99 -8.69
C PRO A 5 6.26 1.83 -9.18
N MET A 6 6.87 1.05 -8.28
CA MET A 6 7.68 -0.12 -8.67
C MET A 6 6.85 -1.16 -9.43
N VAL A 7 5.68 -1.53 -8.90
CA VAL A 7 4.81 -2.52 -9.54
C VAL A 7 4.19 -1.97 -10.83
N ALA A 8 3.83 -0.68 -10.88
CA ALA A 8 3.34 -0.02 -12.09
C ALA A 8 4.40 -0.01 -13.20
N ALA A 9 5.67 0.28 -12.86
CA ALA A 9 6.78 0.21 -13.80
C ALA A 9 7.04 -1.22 -14.33
N CYS A 10 6.60 -2.25 -13.61
CA CYS A 10 6.63 -3.65 -14.04
C CYS A 10 5.37 -4.11 -14.79
N GLY A 11 4.40 -3.21 -15.05
CA GLY A 11 3.20 -3.48 -15.83
C GLY A 11 1.94 -3.79 -15.02
N GLY A 12 1.97 -3.63 -13.70
CA GLY A 12 0.78 -3.74 -12.85
C GLY A 12 -0.07 -2.46 -12.83
N TYR A 13 -1.33 -2.59 -12.44
CA TYR A 13 -2.22 -1.47 -12.15
C TYR A 13 -2.58 -1.46 -10.66
N ILE A 14 -2.34 -0.35 -9.97
CA ILE A 14 -2.47 -0.24 -8.51
C ILE A 14 -3.52 0.85 -8.17
N PRO A 15 -4.81 0.50 -8.12
CA PRO A 15 -5.89 1.40 -7.69
C PRO A 15 -5.96 1.54 -6.16
N MET A 16 -4.90 2.07 -5.55
CA MET A 16 -4.76 2.03 -4.09
C MET A 16 -5.71 3.00 -3.38
N ILE A 17 -6.69 2.45 -2.66
CA ILE A 17 -7.50 3.22 -1.71
C ILE A 17 -6.87 3.07 -0.33
N SER A 18 -6.36 4.17 0.20
CA SER A 18 -5.66 4.20 1.47
C SER A 18 -6.46 4.94 2.55
N GLY A 19 -5.92 4.93 3.77
CA GLY A 19 -6.49 5.58 4.93
C GLY A 19 -5.60 6.67 5.50
N ARG A 20 -6.21 7.53 6.31
CA ARG A 20 -5.51 8.42 7.24
C ARG A 20 -4.97 7.62 8.43
N GLY A 21 -4.15 8.27 9.25
CA GLY A 21 -3.57 7.68 10.45
C GLY A 21 -4.64 7.21 11.42
N LEU A 22 -4.33 6.11 12.10
CA LEU A 22 -5.21 5.50 13.10
C LEU A 22 -4.43 5.25 14.39
N GLY A 23 -4.94 5.78 15.50
CA GLY A 23 -4.29 5.64 16.80
C GLY A 23 -2.86 6.19 16.75
N HIS A 24 -1.89 5.31 17.01
CA HIS A 24 -0.47 5.66 17.01
C HIS A 24 0.22 5.43 15.65
N THR A 25 -0.49 4.92 14.65
CA THR A 25 0.07 4.61 13.32
C THR A 25 -0.18 5.75 12.34
N GLY A 26 0.86 6.15 11.60
CA GLY A 26 0.76 7.20 10.58
C GLY A 26 -0.03 6.76 9.34
N GLY A 27 -0.71 7.70 8.67
CA GLY A 27 -1.48 7.45 7.46
C GLY A 27 -0.70 7.71 6.18
N THR A 28 -0.97 6.93 5.13
CA THR A 28 -0.34 7.17 3.82
C THR A 28 -0.89 8.43 3.16
N LEU A 29 -2.18 8.73 3.36
CA LEU A 29 -2.79 9.94 2.83
C LEU A 29 -2.22 11.19 3.49
N ASP A 30 -2.02 11.17 4.82
CA ASP A 30 -1.45 12.32 5.55
C ASP A 30 0.00 12.59 5.14
N LYS A 31 0.75 11.55 4.75
CA LYS A 31 2.08 11.67 4.16
C LYS A 31 2.01 12.36 2.79
N LEU A 32 1.14 11.88 1.90
CA LEU A 32 1.00 12.44 0.54
C LEU A 32 0.48 13.88 0.53
N GLU A 33 -0.40 14.26 1.46
CA GLU A 33 -0.88 15.65 1.59
C GLU A 33 0.22 16.64 2.04
N SER A 34 1.41 16.15 2.44
CA SER A 34 2.57 17.03 2.62
C SER A 34 3.15 17.53 1.29
N ILE A 35 2.78 16.91 0.17
CA ILE A 35 3.13 17.37 -1.18
C ILE A 35 2.17 18.50 -1.56
N PRO A 36 2.66 19.72 -1.84
CA PRO A 36 1.80 20.85 -2.16
C PRO A 36 0.87 20.57 -3.34
N GLY A 37 -0.44 20.73 -3.14
CA GLY A 37 -1.44 20.55 -4.19
C GLY A 37 -1.86 19.11 -4.47
N PHE A 38 -1.25 18.11 -3.82
CA PHE A 38 -1.61 16.72 -4.02
C PHE A 38 -3.08 16.45 -3.66
N ASP A 39 -3.83 15.92 -4.61
CA ASP A 39 -5.27 15.68 -4.50
C ASP A 39 -5.55 14.19 -4.28
N ILE A 40 -5.93 13.85 -3.05
CA ILE A 40 -6.31 12.48 -2.64
C ILE A 40 -7.77 12.14 -2.94
N PHE A 41 -8.56 13.05 -3.52
CA PHE A 41 -9.98 12.85 -3.83
C PHE A 41 -10.33 13.23 -5.29
N PRO A 42 -9.65 12.66 -6.31
CA PRO A 42 -10.14 12.77 -7.68
C PRO A 42 -11.52 12.11 -7.82
N ASP A 43 -12.34 12.58 -8.75
CA ASP A 43 -13.57 11.88 -9.11
C ASP A 43 -13.28 10.53 -9.79
N ASP A 44 -14.29 9.67 -9.88
CA ASP A 44 -14.14 8.30 -10.40
C ASP A 44 -13.59 8.24 -11.84
N ASN A 45 -13.96 9.21 -12.70
CA ASN A 45 -13.46 9.25 -14.07
C ASN A 45 -11.98 9.62 -14.07
N ARG A 46 -11.62 10.65 -13.31
CA ARG A 46 -10.24 11.08 -13.18
C ARG A 46 -9.37 10.00 -12.55
N PHE A 47 -9.86 9.29 -11.53
CA PHE A 47 -9.15 8.16 -10.94
C PHE A 47 -8.86 7.06 -11.97
N ARG A 48 -9.86 6.68 -12.78
CA ARG A 48 -9.69 5.69 -13.86
C ARG A 48 -8.69 6.15 -14.92
N GLU A 49 -8.70 7.43 -15.29
CA GLU A 49 -7.70 8.01 -16.20
C GLU A 49 -6.29 7.89 -15.64
N ILE A 50 -6.08 8.26 -14.38
CA ILE A 50 -4.75 8.19 -13.75
C ILE A 50 -4.25 6.75 -13.73
N ILE A 51 -5.11 5.79 -13.35
CA ILE A 51 -4.74 4.37 -13.36
C ILE A 51 -4.38 3.91 -14.78
N LYS A 52 -5.15 4.29 -15.79
CA LYS A 52 -4.87 3.93 -17.19
C LYS A 52 -3.55 4.53 -17.71
N ASP A 53 -3.29 5.80 -17.40
CA ASP A 53 -2.19 6.56 -18.01
C ASP A 53 -0.87 6.46 -17.23
N VAL A 54 -0.94 6.19 -15.93
CA VAL A 54 0.23 6.13 -15.02
C VAL A 54 0.44 4.74 -14.44
N GLY A 55 -0.61 3.94 -14.28
CA GLY A 55 -0.56 2.61 -13.66
C GLY A 55 -0.77 2.62 -12.14
N VAL A 56 -0.75 3.77 -11.47
CA VAL A 56 -0.92 3.88 -10.02
C VAL A 56 -1.54 5.20 -9.61
N ALA A 57 -2.41 5.14 -8.60
CA ALA A 57 -2.92 6.29 -7.86
C ALA A 57 -3.14 5.89 -6.40
N ILE A 58 -3.05 6.85 -5.47
CA ILE A 58 -3.27 6.63 -4.05
C ILE A 58 -4.31 7.64 -3.56
N ILE A 59 -5.54 7.16 -3.34
CA ILE A 59 -6.68 8.02 -3.02
C ILE A 59 -7.27 7.67 -1.67
N GLY A 60 -8.05 8.60 -1.11
CA GLY A 60 -8.87 8.33 0.08
C GLY A 60 -10.13 7.54 -0.25
N GLN A 61 -10.73 6.97 0.80
CA GLN A 61 -12.02 6.30 0.68
C GLN A 61 -13.10 7.31 0.28
N THR A 62 -13.73 7.09 -0.88
CA THR A 62 -14.89 7.86 -1.34
C THR A 62 -16.16 7.43 -0.59
N SER A 63 -17.19 8.27 -0.60
CA SER A 63 -18.48 7.97 0.05
C SER A 63 -19.22 6.76 -0.53
N SER A 64 -18.89 6.37 -1.77
CA SER A 64 -19.49 5.24 -2.48
C SER A 64 -18.80 3.90 -2.19
N LEU A 65 -17.59 3.89 -1.64
CA LEU A 65 -16.79 2.68 -1.49
C LEU A 65 -16.86 2.11 -0.08
N ALA A 66 -17.40 0.89 0.05
CA ALA A 66 -17.69 0.22 1.32
C ALA A 66 -18.38 1.12 2.38
N PRO A 67 -19.52 1.80 2.05
CA PRO A 67 -20.14 2.78 2.94
C PRO A 67 -20.63 2.19 4.27
N ALA A 68 -20.98 0.90 4.28
CA ALA A 68 -21.35 0.18 5.50
C ALA A 68 -20.18 0.09 6.48
N ASP A 69 -18.97 -0.18 5.99
CA ASP A 69 -17.76 -0.29 6.81
C ASP A 69 -17.45 1.03 7.52
N LYS A 70 -17.70 2.18 6.89
CA LYS A 70 -17.47 3.49 7.52
C LYS A 70 -18.24 3.64 8.84
N ARG A 71 -19.55 3.29 8.85
CA ARG A 71 -20.38 3.34 10.07
C ARG A 71 -20.03 2.21 11.04
N PHE A 72 -19.75 1.02 10.52
CA PHE A 72 -19.41 -0.15 11.32
C PHE A 72 -18.11 0.10 12.10
N TYR A 73 -17.06 0.54 11.40
CA TYR A 73 -15.75 0.86 11.98
C TYR A 73 -15.85 1.96 13.02
N ALA A 74 -16.54 3.07 12.71
CA ALA A 74 -16.73 4.18 13.66
C ALA A 74 -17.42 3.72 14.96
N THR A 75 -18.35 2.77 14.88
CA THR A 75 -18.99 2.19 16.06
C THR A 75 -18.01 1.31 16.84
N ARG A 76 -17.22 0.48 16.16
CA ARG A 76 -16.22 -0.39 16.79
C ARG A 76 -15.17 0.40 17.58
N ASP A 77 -14.72 1.52 17.00
CA ASP A 77 -13.68 2.40 17.55
C ASP A 77 -14.06 2.99 18.92
N ILE A 78 -15.36 3.22 19.15
CA ILE A 78 -15.86 3.79 20.42
C ILE A 78 -16.52 2.75 21.35
N THR A 79 -16.51 1.47 20.99
CA THR A 79 -17.18 0.39 21.77
C THR A 79 -16.25 -0.75 22.17
N ALA A 80 -14.94 -0.58 22.03
CA ALA A 80 -13.95 -1.63 22.33
C ALA A 80 -14.20 -2.96 21.57
N THR A 81 -14.76 -2.87 20.36
CA THR A 81 -15.00 -4.04 19.47
C THR A 81 -14.14 -3.98 18.20
N VAL A 82 -13.05 -3.22 18.23
CA VAL A 82 -12.06 -3.19 17.14
C VAL A 82 -11.31 -4.51 17.08
N ASP A 83 -10.86 -5.04 18.22
CA ASP A 83 -9.97 -6.21 18.31
C ASP A 83 -10.72 -7.54 18.15
N SER A 84 -11.13 -7.82 16.91
CA SER A 84 -11.83 -9.04 16.53
C SER A 84 -11.42 -9.41 15.11
N ILE A 85 -10.69 -10.51 14.95
CA ILE A 85 -10.21 -11.01 13.65
C ILE A 85 -11.30 -10.98 12.57
N PRO A 86 -12.51 -11.57 12.76
CA PRO A 86 -13.52 -11.56 11.70
C PRO A 86 -13.96 -10.14 11.31
N LEU A 87 -14.08 -9.22 12.28
CA LEU A 87 -14.46 -7.82 12.00
C LEU A 87 -13.32 -7.04 11.33
N ILE A 88 -12.07 -7.31 11.70
CA ILE A 88 -10.88 -6.72 11.09
C ILE A 88 -10.75 -7.20 9.65
N THR A 89 -10.79 -8.51 9.42
CA THR A 89 -10.73 -9.12 8.10
C THR A 89 -11.83 -8.59 7.19
N ALA A 90 -13.08 -8.59 7.64
CA ALA A 90 -14.20 -8.06 6.87
C ALA A 90 -14.03 -6.57 6.55
N SER A 91 -13.60 -5.77 7.53
CA SER A 91 -13.38 -4.33 7.33
C SER A 91 -12.27 -4.06 6.31
N ILE A 92 -11.10 -4.70 6.45
CA ILE A 92 -9.97 -4.54 5.53
C ILE A 92 -10.39 -4.95 4.12
N LEU A 93 -10.94 -6.15 3.96
CA LEU A 93 -11.27 -6.70 2.65
C LEU A 93 -12.47 -6.00 1.99
N ALA A 94 -13.45 -5.48 2.73
CA ALA A 94 -14.56 -4.74 2.12
C ALA A 94 -14.07 -3.55 1.30
N LYS A 95 -13.00 -2.88 1.76
CA LYS A 95 -12.37 -1.77 1.03
C LYS A 95 -11.53 -2.27 -0.14
N LYS A 96 -10.69 -3.29 0.08
CA LYS A 96 -9.78 -3.80 -0.96
C LYS A 96 -10.47 -4.53 -2.08
N LEU A 97 -11.48 -5.34 -1.78
CA LEU A 97 -12.24 -6.06 -2.80
C LEU A 97 -13.11 -5.11 -3.65
N ALA A 98 -13.52 -3.97 -3.11
CA ALA A 98 -14.24 -2.95 -3.87
C ALA A 98 -13.35 -2.23 -4.90
N GLU A 99 -12.02 -2.37 -4.81
CA GLU A 99 -11.07 -1.90 -5.85
C GLU A 99 -11.10 -2.79 -7.11
N GLY A 100 -11.74 -3.97 -7.06
CA GLY A 100 -11.83 -4.89 -8.20
C GLY A 100 -10.50 -5.59 -8.54
N LEU A 101 -9.76 -6.02 -7.51
CA LEU A 101 -8.40 -6.54 -7.65
C LEU A 101 -8.34 -7.95 -8.24
N ASP A 102 -7.36 -8.19 -9.11
CA ASP A 102 -6.99 -9.54 -9.57
C ASP A 102 -6.12 -10.30 -8.57
N ALA A 103 -5.29 -9.56 -7.83
CA ALA A 103 -4.35 -10.07 -6.85
C ALA A 103 -4.15 -9.06 -5.71
N LEU A 104 -3.83 -9.57 -4.52
CA LEU A 104 -3.61 -8.78 -3.32
C LEU A 104 -2.44 -9.38 -2.52
N VAL A 105 -1.59 -8.53 -1.95
CA VAL A 105 -0.66 -8.94 -0.89
C VAL A 105 -1.04 -8.21 0.38
N MET A 106 -1.08 -8.93 1.50
CA MET A 106 -1.32 -8.34 2.81
C MET A 106 -0.06 -8.32 3.65
N ASP A 107 0.26 -7.13 4.15
CA ASP A 107 1.36 -6.92 5.08
C ASP A 107 0.81 -6.89 6.51
N VAL A 108 0.94 -8.00 7.23
CA VAL A 108 0.49 -8.10 8.62
C VAL A 108 1.68 -7.91 9.55
N LYS A 109 1.62 -6.85 10.35
CA LYS A 109 2.71 -6.48 11.25
C LYS A 109 2.81 -7.41 12.44
N VAL A 110 4.04 -7.60 12.91
CA VAL A 110 4.39 -8.39 14.10
C VAL A 110 5.32 -7.57 14.99
N GLY A 111 5.14 -7.66 16.31
CA GLY A 111 6.02 -7.01 17.28
C GLY A 111 5.38 -5.84 18.01
N SER A 112 6.19 -5.08 18.76
CA SER A 112 5.71 -4.06 19.70
C SER A 112 4.89 -2.91 19.07
N GLY A 113 5.11 -2.60 17.79
CA GLY A 113 4.33 -1.61 17.04
C GLY A 113 3.23 -2.21 16.15
N ALA A 114 2.94 -3.50 16.27
CA ALA A 114 1.89 -4.16 15.51
C ALA A 114 0.50 -3.93 16.09
N PHE A 115 -0.51 -4.13 15.26
CA PHE A 115 -1.91 -4.07 15.69
C PHE A 115 -2.29 -5.27 16.56
N MET A 116 -1.90 -6.48 16.16
CA MET A 116 -2.16 -7.69 16.95
C MET A 116 -1.11 -7.82 18.07
N PRO A 117 -1.52 -8.25 19.28
CA PRO A 117 -0.64 -8.22 20.45
C PRO A 117 0.39 -9.35 20.50
N THR A 118 0.19 -10.43 19.72
CA THR A 118 1.11 -11.57 19.68
C THR A 118 1.35 -12.04 18.25
N TYR A 119 2.44 -12.79 18.04
CA TYR A 119 2.77 -13.38 16.75
C TYR A 119 1.65 -14.30 16.24
N GLU A 120 1.12 -15.15 17.11
CA GLU A 120 0.10 -16.15 16.79
C GLU A 120 -1.20 -15.47 16.34
N LEU A 121 -1.53 -14.33 16.93
CA LEU A 121 -2.68 -13.53 16.54
C LEU A 121 -2.46 -12.78 15.22
N SER A 122 -1.23 -12.32 14.94
CA SER A 122 -0.86 -11.81 13.61
C SER A 122 -0.96 -12.90 12.53
N GLU A 123 -0.48 -14.11 12.82
CA GLU A 123 -0.58 -15.26 11.92
C GLU A 123 -2.06 -15.62 11.66
N ALA A 124 -2.87 -15.75 12.72
CA ALA A 124 -4.31 -16.02 12.59
C ALA A 124 -5.05 -14.94 11.77
N LEU A 125 -4.68 -13.66 11.93
CA LEU A 125 -5.24 -12.57 11.12
C LEU A 125 -4.83 -12.71 9.64
N ALA A 126 -3.55 -13.01 9.38
CA ALA A 126 -3.04 -13.20 8.02
C ALA A 126 -3.76 -14.37 7.33
N GLU A 127 -3.89 -15.51 7.99
CA GLU A 127 -4.62 -16.68 7.49
C GLU A 127 -6.08 -16.37 7.20
N ALA A 128 -6.78 -15.68 8.11
CA ALA A 128 -8.16 -15.29 7.92
C ALA A 128 -8.34 -14.38 6.70
N ILE A 129 -7.45 -13.39 6.52
CA ILE A 129 -7.51 -12.49 5.37
C ILE A 129 -7.23 -13.25 4.06
N VAL A 130 -6.19 -14.07 4.02
CA VAL A 130 -5.85 -14.89 2.84
C VAL A 130 -7.00 -15.82 2.48
N GLY A 131 -7.59 -16.51 3.47
CA GLY A 131 -8.70 -17.43 3.25
C GLY A 131 -9.93 -16.74 2.67
N VAL A 132 -10.36 -15.62 3.27
CA VAL A 132 -11.54 -14.88 2.79
C VAL A 132 -11.30 -14.24 1.42
N ALA A 133 -10.13 -13.65 1.18
CA ALA A 133 -9.84 -12.96 -0.07
C ALA A 133 -9.72 -13.94 -1.26
N ASN A 134 -9.07 -15.09 -1.07
CA ASN A 134 -9.04 -16.14 -2.09
C ASN A 134 -10.44 -16.74 -2.31
N GLY A 135 -11.23 -16.91 -1.24
CA GLY A 135 -12.64 -17.32 -1.33
C GLY A 135 -13.51 -16.33 -2.12
N ALA A 136 -13.14 -15.04 -2.14
CA ALA A 136 -13.77 -14.00 -2.94
C ALA A 136 -13.22 -13.89 -4.38
N GLY A 137 -12.30 -14.79 -4.78
CA GLY A 137 -11.74 -14.85 -6.14
C GLY A 137 -10.49 -13.99 -6.38
N VAL A 138 -9.95 -13.34 -5.35
CA VAL A 138 -8.73 -12.52 -5.46
C VAL A 138 -7.52 -13.32 -5.00
N ARG A 139 -6.53 -13.50 -5.89
CA ARG A 139 -5.31 -14.25 -5.55
C ARG A 139 -4.52 -13.50 -4.49
N THR A 140 -4.56 -14.03 -3.27
CA THR A 140 -4.09 -13.29 -2.10
C THR A 140 -3.03 -14.08 -1.34
N THR A 141 -1.93 -13.40 -1.02
CA THR A 141 -0.90 -13.88 -0.09
C THR A 141 -0.73 -12.88 1.05
N ALA A 142 -0.07 -13.30 2.12
CA ALA A 142 0.25 -12.43 3.24
C ALA A 142 1.68 -12.65 3.73
N LEU A 143 2.33 -11.56 4.14
CA LEU A 143 3.63 -11.58 4.78
C LEU A 143 3.51 -11.08 6.22
N LEU A 144 4.13 -11.80 7.15
CA LEU A 144 4.32 -11.35 8.52
C LEU A 144 5.61 -10.54 8.59
N THR A 145 5.54 -9.24 8.90
CA THR A 145 6.72 -8.35 8.85
C THR A 145 6.99 -7.65 10.18
N ASP A 146 8.27 -7.48 10.49
CA ASP A 146 8.75 -6.92 11.76
C ASP A 146 8.37 -5.44 11.93
N MET A 147 7.81 -5.12 13.09
CA MET A 147 7.44 -3.79 13.55
C MET A 147 7.88 -3.57 15.00
N ASN A 148 8.95 -4.23 15.46
CA ASN A 148 9.57 -3.96 16.77
C ASN A 148 10.38 -2.65 16.82
N GLN A 149 10.55 -2.02 15.66
CA GLN A 149 11.23 -0.73 15.47
C GLN A 149 10.68 -0.07 14.20
N VAL A 150 10.93 1.22 14.02
CA VAL A 150 10.54 1.95 12.79
C VAL A 150 11.12 1.23 11.58
N LEU A 151 10.30 1.03 10.54
CA LEU A 151 10.73 0.31 9.33
C LEU A 151 11.66 1.16 8.46
N ALA A 152 11.26 2.41 8.21
CA ALA A 152 12.06 3.42 7.54
C ALA A 152 13.09 4.04 8.51
N SER A 153 13.98 4.88 7.97
CA SER A 153 14.89 5.71 8.78
C SER A 153 14.24 6.99 9.30
N SER A 154 13.00 7.27 8.89
CA SER A 154 12.19 8.40 9.31
C SER A 154 10.80 7.97 9.75
N ALA A 155 10.17 8.78 10.61
CA ALA A 155 8.79 8.61 11.04
C ALA A 155 8.11 9.99 11.04
N GLY A 156 7.08 10.18 10.23
CA GLY A 156 6.37 11.44 10.06
C GLY A 156 5.70 11.57 8.69
N ASN A 157 5.32 12.79 8.32
CA ASN A 157 4.65 13.05 7.04
C ASN A 157 5.67 13.35 5.93
N ALA A 158 6.11 14.61 5.82
CA ALA A 158 7.03 15.06 4.78
C ALA A 158 8.40 14.33 4.80
N VAL A 159 8.91 13.99 5.98
CA VAL A 159 10.19 13.29 6.12
C VAL A 159 10.18 11.90 5.51
N GLU A 160 9.04 11.20 5.59
CA GLU A 160 8.87 9.88 4.96
C GLU A 160 8.63 9.99 3.45
N VAL A 161 7.99 11.08 2.98
CA VAL A 161 7.91 11.37 1.54
C VAL A 161 9.30 11.61 0.95
N ARG A 162 10.14 12.39 1.63
CA ARG A 162 11.54 12.60 1.23
C ARG A 162 12.30 11.27 1.15
N GLU A 163 12.20 10.42 2.18
CA GLU A 163 12.86 9.12 2.16
C GLU A 163 12.35 8.21 1.04
N ALA A 164 11.05 8.28 0.70
CA ALA A 164 10.51 7.54 -0.44
C ALA A 164 11.09 8.00 -1.78
N VAL A 165 11.30 9.31 -1.98
CA VAL A 165 11.96 9.85 -3.18
C VAL A 165 13.41 9.38 -3.23
N GLN A 166 14.17 9.55 -2.15
CA GLN A 166 15.57 9.10 -2.05
C GLN A 166 15.72 7.58 -2.30
N PHE A 167 14.75 6.79 -1.84
CA PHE A 167 14.71 5.35 -2.10
C PHE A 167 14.56 5.06 -3.58
N LEU A 168 13.62 5.73 -4.25
CA LEU A 168 13.32 5.52 -5.66
C LEU A 168 14.45 6.01 -6.58
N THR A 169 15.11 7.12 -6.24
CA THR A 169 16.25 7.67 -6.99
C THR A 169 17.57 6.97 -6.71
N GLY A 170 17.63 6.14 -5.66
CA GLY A 170 18.84 5.40 -5.27
C GLY A 170 19.84 6.21 -4.43
N GLU A 171 19.46 7.41 -3.97
CA GLU A 171 20.28 8.23 -3.06
C GLU A 171 20.49 7.55 -1.70
N TYR A 172 19.41 7.01 -1.13
CA TYR A 172 19.45 6.30 0.15
C TYR A 172 18.35 5.24 0.23
N ARG A 173 18.71 4.02 0.64
CA ARG A 173 17.76 2.91 0.85
C ARG A 173 18.05 2.26 2.20
N ASN A 174 17.14 2.45 3.18
CA ASN A 174 17.20 1.68 4.42
C ASN A 174 17.07 0.18 4.10
N PRO A 175 17.97 -0.69 4.59
CA PRO A 175 17.99 -2.10 4.21
C PRO A 175 16.72 -2.86 4.64
N ARG A 176 16.19 -2.59 5.84
CA ARG A 176 14.96 -3.24 6.33
C ARG A 176 13.73 -2.79 5.54
N LEU A 177 13.65 -1.49 5.25
CA LEU A 177 12.60 -0.94 4.39
C LEU A 177 12.67 -1.53 2.98
N PHE A 178 13.88 -1.69 2.45
CA PHE A 178 14.11 -2.29 1.14
C PHE A 178 13.63 -3.74 1.10
N ASP A 179 14.02 -4.58 2.07
CA ASP A 179 13.66 -5.99 2.10
C ASP A 179 12.14 -6.19 2.17
N VAL A 180 11.44 -5.47 3.04
CA VAL A 180 9.97 -5.54 3.16
C VAL A 180 9.30 -5.03 1.88
N THR A 181 9.76 -3.90 1.34
CA THR A 181 9.20 -3.34 0.10
C THR A 181 9.37 -4.31 -1.07
N MET A 182 10.57 -4.88 -1.22
CA MET A 182 10.88 -5.83 -2.28
C MET A 182 10.05 -7.11 -2.15
N ALA A 183 9.97 -7.69 -0.94
CA ALA A 183 9.19 -8.89 -0.70
C ALA A 183 7.70 -8.70 -1.04
N LEU A 184 7.09 -7.59 -0.62
CA LEU A 184 5.70 -7.28 -0.96
C LEU A 184 5.49 -7.11 -2.47
N CYS A 185 6.42 -6.45 -3.16
CA CYS A 185 6.33 -6.29 -4.61
C CYS A 185 6.47 -7.65 -5.35
N VAL A 186 7.34 -8.55 -4.87
CA VAL A 186 7.50 -9.88 -5.46
C VAL A 186 6.18 -10.67 -5.41
N GLU A 187 5.49 -10.64 -4.27
CA GLU A 187 4.18 -11.27 -4.11
C GLU A 187 3.14 -10.71 -5.10
N MET A 188 3.15 -9.39 -5.31
CA MET A 188 2.27 -8.73 -6.27
C MET A 188 2.58 -9.13 -7.72
N LEU A 189 3.86 -9.19 -8.09
CA LEU A 189 4.27 -9.59 -9.44
C LEU A 189 3.92 -11.05 -9.72
N THR A 190 4.15 -11.94 -8.75
CA THR A 190 3.88 -13.37 -8.89
C THR A 190 2.38 -13.65 -8.92
N SER A 191 1.62 -13.10 -7.97
CA SER A 191 0.15 -13.25 -7.92
C SER A 191 -0.55 -12.55 -9.10
N GLY A 192 0.02 -11.44 -9.57
CA GLY A 192 -0.40 -10.69 -10.75
C GLY A 192 0.02 -11.33 -12.08
N LYS A 193 0.76 -12.44 -12.06
CA LYS A 193 1.28 -13.13 -13.26
C LYS A 193 2.19 -12.25 -14.15
N LEU A 194 2.87 -11.27 -13.54
CA LEU A 194 3.88 -10.41 -14.19
C LEU A 194 5.29 -10.99 -14.09
N ALA A 195 5.48 -11.98 -13.22
CA ALA A 195 6.67 -12.80 -13.07
C ALA A 195 6.26 -14.24 -12.70
N LYS A 196 7.07 -15.24 -13.08
CA LYS A 196 6.77 -16.65 -12.81
C LYS A 196 7.31 -17.15 -11.46
N ASP A 197 8.35 -16.50 -10.94
CA ASP A 197 9.07 -16.88 -9.73
C ASP A 197 9.72 -15.67 -9.05
N ASP A 198 10.20 -15.86 -7.82
CA ASP A 198 10.85 -14.82 -7.00
C ASP A 198 12.08 -14.22 -7.70
N ALA A 199 12.91 -15.04 -8.36
CA ALA A 199 14.12 -14.57 -9.02
C ALA A 199 13.80 -13.62 -10.19
N GLU A 200 12.82 -13.98 -11.04
CA GLU A 200 12.35 -13.11 -12.11
C GLU A 200 11.71 -11.83 -11.56
N ALA A 201 10.89 -11.94 -10.51
CA ALA A 201 10.23 -10.79 -9.90
C ALA A 201 11.24 -9.78 -9.34
N ARG A 202 12.22 -10.26 -8.56
CA ARG A 202 13.31 -9.42 -8.01
C ARG A 202 14.13 -8.77 -9.12
N ALA A 203 14.49 -9.51 -10.16
CA ALA A 203 15.23 -8.96 -11.29
C ALA A 203 14.48 -7.82 -11.98
N LYS A 204 13.16 -7.97 -12.22
CA LYS A 204 12.32 -6.92 -12.80
C LYS A 204 12.23 -5.69 -11.89
N LEU A 205 11.99 -5.90 -10.60
CA LEU A 205 11.85 -4.81 -9.61
C LEU A 205 13.16 -4.05 -9.42
N GLN A 206 14.28 -4.77 -9.35
CA GLN A 206 15.59 -4.17 -9.27
C GLN A 206 15.91 -3.35 -10.53
N ALA A 207 15.58 -3.88 -11.71
CA ALA A 207 15.79 -3.16 -12.96
C ALA A 207 15.03 -1.82 -13.01
N VAL A 208 13.77 -1.77 -12.57
CA VAL A 208 12.98 -0.51 -12.57
C VAL A 208 13.42 0.49 -11.49
N LEU A 209 14.05 0.01 -10.42
CA LEU A 209 14.72 0.87 -9.44
C LEU A 209 16.01 1.46 -9.98
N ASP A 210 16.82 0.67 -10.68
CA ASP A 210 18.16 1.08 -11.12
C ASP A 210 18.12 1.93 -12.40
N ASN A 211 17.13 1.72 -13.27
CA ASN A 211 16.97 2.53 -14.49
C ASN A 211 16.10 3.78 -14.30
N GLY A 212 15.66 4.07 -13.07
CA GLY A 212 14.88 5.27 -12.72
C GLY A 212 13.39 5.23 -13.09
N LYS A 213 12.89 4.16 -13.75
CA LYS A 213 11.46 4.08 -14.13
C LYS A 213 10.51 4.14 -12.94
N ALA A 214 10.88 3.54 -11.81
CA ALA A 214 10.04 3.62 -10.61
C ALA A 214 9.92 5.05 -10.08
N ALA A 215 11.00 5.85 -10.14
CA ALA A 215 10.99 7.26 -9.79
C ALA A 215 10.17 8.10 -10.80
N GLU A 216 10.31 7.82 -12.10
CA GLU A 216 9.51 8.46 -13.15
C GLU A 216 8.00 8.24 -12.93
N VAL A 217 7.59 7.00 -12.66
CA VAL A 217 6.19 6.67 -12.39
C VAL A 217 5.68 7.39 -11.13
N PHE A 218 6.50 7.50 -10.09
CA PHE A 218 6.14 8.27 -8.90
C PHE A 218 5.93 9.76 -9.21
N GLY A 219 6.84 10.39 -9.97
CA GLY A 219 6.70 11.78 -10.40
C GLY A 219 5.43 12.00 -11.24
N ARG A 220 5.16 11.10 -12.20
CA ARG A 220 3.94 11.11 -13.00
C ARG A 220 2.67 10.94 -12.15
N MET A 221 2.70 10.07 -11.14
CA MET A 221 1.59 9.88 -10.21
C MET A 221 1.31 11.14 -9.40
N VAL A 222 2.35 11.83 -8.92
CA VAL A 222 2.25 13.10 -8.20
C VAL A 222 1.65 14.18 -9.10
N ALA A 223 2.20 14.36 -10.30
CA ALA A 223 1.70 15.35 -11.26
C ALA A 223 0.24 15.08 -11.67
N ALA A 224 -0.11 13.81 -11.92
CA ALA A 224 -1.45 13.42 -12.32
C ALA A 224 -2.49 13.66 -11.21
N GLN A 225 -2.07 13.67 -9.95
CA GLN A 225 -2.82 14.04 -8.75
C GLN A 225 -2.55 15.48 -8.31
N LYS A 226 -2.25 16.40 -9.24
CA LYS A 226 -2.14 17.86 -9.03
C LYS A 226 -0.97 18.35 -8.15
N GLY A 227 -0.06 17.45 -7.75
CA GLY A 227 1.22 17.86 -7.18
C GLY A 227 2.17 18.48 -8.22
N PRO A 228 3.36 18.94 -7.81
CA PRO A 228 4.34 19.55 -8.70
C PRO A 228 4.83 18.57 -9.78
N THR A 229 5.05 19.07 -11.00
CA THR A 229 5.51 18.25 -12.14
C THR A 229 6.98 17.86 -12.02
N ASP A 230 7.75 18.63 -11.26
CA ASP A 230 9.18 18.51 -10.99
C ASP A 230 9.45 17.98 -9.57
N PHE A 231 8.47 17.36 -8.90
CA PHE A 231 8.60 16.95 -7.48
C PHE A 231 9.77 15.99 -7.17
N VAL A 232 10.20 15.21 -8.17
CA VAL A 232 11.30 14.23 -8.05
C VAL A 232 12.64 14.81 -8.48
N GLU A 233 12.63 15.90 -9.26
CA GLU A 233 13.84 16.60 -9.75
C GLU A 233 14.48 17.45 -8.65
#